data_AF-A0A8S1X6N7-F1
#
_entry.id   AF-A0A8S1X6N7-F1
#
_cell.length_a   1.000
_cell.length_b   1.000
_cell.length_c   1.000
_cell.angle_alpha   90.00
_cell.angle_beta   90.00
_cell.angle_gamma   90.00
#
_symmetry.space_group_name_H-M   'P 1'
#
loop_
_entity.id
_entity.type
_entity.pdbx_description
1 polymer ?
#
loop_
_entity_poly.entity_id
_entity_poly.type
_entity_poly.pdbx_seq_one_letter_code
_entity_poly.pdbx_strand_id
1 'polypeptide(L)'
;MKINPSAQEYRSHLVNPQSIDKFLLCQICQSLVYKPQECESCQKIFCLYCLQRWMSICNNETCPSHCKQYKIRKPHQIVTNAINQLLVRCGNKDCSEQMKMENLENHTKICQKADRSTNIFEKKQDTKDGLFDDYCQKCNTKYSYFCQHDCIKSLVEKIQDMEKNFQLFQKQTIKTISDLLERVPQCEKQQKNLGDQQNYNKQPYLGNPYKEEQQVLFGEEEEQMKLYDPSQVQQQEHFDIPLCELNHKLKWIYPQNQITCSRCKLSDISVRYICEQCRTCYCQKCRKPQIQQGLCPIGHALLFQSIAPQQVYCDSCMINIYSRGEAVYSDRFCDLDICNSCYLNLQKQYQQ
;
A
#
# COMPACT_ATOMS: atom_id res chain seq x y z
N MET A 1 -12.09 -8.07 -16.58
CA MET A 1 -11.51 -6.73 -16.83
C MET A 1 -11.94 -5.83 -15.69
N LYS A 2 -11.03 -5.37 -14.80
CA LYS A 2 -11.50 -4.52 -13.68
C LYS A 2 -12.13 -3.24 -14.25
N ILE A 3 -13.35 -2.95 -13.82
CA ILE A 3 -14.10 -1.78 -14.28
C ILE A 3 -13.47 -0.54 -13.65
N ASN A 4 -13.34 0.53 -14.44
CA ASN A 4 -12.91 1.82 -13.90
C ASN A 4 -14.06 2.38 -13.04
N PRO A 5 -13.91 2.49 -11.71
CA PRO A 5 -15.00 2.88 -10.82
C PRO A 5 -15.54 4.27 -11.18
N SER A 6 -14.67 5.22 -11.53
CA SER A 6 -15.07 6.56 -11.95
C SER A 6 -15.88 6.55 -13.26
N ALA A 7 -15.55 5.65 -14.20
CA ALA A 7 -16.33 5.52 -15.45
C ALA A 7 -17.69 4.83 -15.23
N GLN A 8 -17.76 3.91 -14.26
CA GLN A 8 -19.01 3.24 -13.89
C GLN A 8 -19.98 4.20 -13.19
N GLU A 9 -19.45 5.02 -12.29
CA GLU A 9 -20.22 6.08 -11.63
C GLU A 9 -20.73 7.11 -12.64
N TYR A 10 -19.85 7.58 -13.56
CA TYR A 10 -20.25 8.47 -14.66
C TYR A 10 -21.39 7.90 -15.51
N ARG A 11 -21.37 6.58 -15.75
CA ARG A 11 -22.42 5.90 -16.51
C ARG A 11 -23.77 5.89 -15.78
N SER A 12 -23.76 5.84 -14.45
CA SER A 12 -25.00 5.78 -13.65
C SER A 12 -25.84 7.05 -13.75
N HIS A 13 -25.22 8.18 -14.09
CA HIS A 13 -25.91 9.46 -14.26
C HIS A 13 -26.63 9.60 -15.60
N LEU A 14 -26.41 8.75 -16.59
CA LEU A 14 -26.97 8.95 -17.92
C LEU A 14 -28.48 8.74 -17.95
N VAL A 15 -29.21 9.67 -18.57
CA VAL A 15 -30.66 9.56 -18.76
C VAL A 15 -30.99 8.39 -19.70
N ASN A 16 -30.20 8.20 -20.75
CA ASN A 16 -30.35 7.09 -21.70
C ASN A 16 -29.00 6.40 -21.97
N PRO A 17 -28.61 5.42 -21.13
CA PRO A 17 -27.34 4.71 -21.30
C PRO A 17 -27.25 3.86 -22.57
N GLN A 18 -28.39 3.52 -23.20
CA GLN A 18 -28.44 2.65 -24.38
C GLN A 18 -28.28 3.42 -25.69
N SER A 19 -28.57 4.73 -25.69
CA SER A 19 -28.42 5.59 -26.87
C SER A 19 -27.00 6.15 -27.04
N ILE A 20 -26.04 5.74 -26.21
CA ILE A 20 -24.67 6.22 -26.35
C ILE A 20 -24.01 5.55 -27.54
N ASP A 21 -23.46 6.40 -28.39
CA ASP A 21 -22.61 5.97 -29.48
C ASP A 21 -21.39 5.19 -28.99
N LYS A 22 -21.15 4.03 -29.62
CA LYS A 22 -20.06 3.12 -29.25
C LYS A 22 -18.67 3.76 -29.35
N PHE A 23 -18.49 4.81 -30.15
CA PHE A 23 -17.23 5.51 -30.28
C PHE A 23 -16.87 6.35 -29.04
N LEU A 24 -17.84 6.65 -28.17
CA LEU A 24 -17.63 7.33 -26.89
C LEU A 24 -17.28 6.36 -25.75
N LEU A 25 -17.23 5.05 -26.03
CA LEU A 25 -16.90 4.03 -25.06
C LEU A 25 -15.40 3.77 -25.03
N CYS A 26 -14.86 3.72 -23.81
CA CYS A 26 -13.48 3.33 -23.60
C CYS A 26 -13.25 1.88 -24.06
N GLN A 27 -12.25 1.66 -24.90
CA GLN A 27 -11.97 0.31 -25.44
C GLN A 27 -11.44 -0.70 -24.39
N ILE A 28 -11.04 -0.23 -23.21
CA ILE A 28 -10.55 -1.09 -22.12
C ILE A 28 -11.69 -1.49 -21.18
N CYS A 29 -12.44 -0.51 -20.64
CA CYS A 29 -13.50 -0.80 -19.66
C CYS A 29 -14.90 -0.92 -20.27
N GLN A 30 -15.07 -0.61 -21.56
CA GLN A 30 -16.35 -0.69 -22.30
C GLN A 30 -17.47 0.18 -21.70
N SER A 31 -17.10 1.19 -20.91
CA SER A 31 -18.01 2.21 -20.35
C SER A 31 -17.80 3.57 -21.01
N LEU A 32 -18.75 4.49 -20.80
CA LEU A 32 -18.60 5.89 -21.22
C LEU A 32 -17.27 6.43 -20.70
N VAL A 33 -16.51 7.05 -21.59
CA VAL A 33 -15.17 7.50 -21.26
C VAL A 33 -15.19 8.63 -20.22
N TYR A 34 -14.33 8.52 -19.21
CA TYR A 34 -14.09 9.56 -18.20
C TYR A 34 -12.66 10.08 -18.31
N LYS A 35 -12.49 11.41 -18.31
CA LYS A 35 -11.22 12.10 -18.64
C LYS A 35 -10.57 11.49 -19.90
N PRO A 36 -11.23 11.62 -21.06
CA PRO A 36 -10.86 10.87 -22.26
C PRO A 36 -9.45 11.18 -22.76
N GLN A 37 -8.80 10.14 -23.30
CA GLN A 37 -7.50 10.18 -23.97
C GLN A 37 -7.63 9.46 -25.31
N GLU A 38 -7.02 10.00 -26.35
CA GLU A 38 -7.08 9.46 -27.71
C GLU A 38 -5.69 9.03 -28.18
N CYS A 39 -5.61 7.85 -28.78
CA CYS A 39 -4.40 7.43 -29.49
C CYS A 39 -4.36 8.08 -30.87
N GLU A 40 -3.30 8.82 -31.18
CA GLU A 40 -3.14 9.51 -32.46
C GLU A 40 -3.12 8.55 -33.67
N SER A 41 -2.57 7.35 -33.49
CA SER A 41 -2.40 6.38 -34.57
C SER A 41 -3.68 5.63 -34.94
N CYS A 42 -4.48 5.22 -33.95
CA CYS A 42 -5.72 4.44 -34.19
C CYS A 42 -7.01 5.19 -33.87
N GLN A 43 -6.93 6.43 -33.38
CA GLN A 43 -8.05 7.30 -33.00
C GLN A 43 -9.01 6.66 -31.98
N LYS A 44 -8.58 5.58 -31.29
CA LYS A 44 -9.34 4.94 -30.23
C LYS A 44 -9.24 5.75 -28.94
N ILE A 45 -10.33 5.72 -28.19
CA ILE A 45 -10.52 6.55 -27.00
C ILE A 45 -10.51 5.67 -25.75
N PHE A 46 -9.85 6.16 -24.71
CA PHE A 46 -9.64 5.49 -23.45
C PHE A 46 -9.89 6.43 -22.28
N CYS A 47 -10.33 5.90 -21.13
CA CYS A 47 -10.28 6.70 -19.90
C CYS A 47 -8.82 6.90 -19.50
N LEU A 48 -8.46 8.07 -18.97
CA LEU A 48 -7.12 8.35 -18.46
C LEU A 48 -6.61 7.24 -17.54
N TYR A 49 -7.42 6.87 -16.54
CA TYR A 49 -7.09 5.78 -15.60
C TYR A 49 -6.87 4.43 -16.28
N CYS A 50 -7.74 4.07 -17.24
CA CYS A 50 -7.63 2.79 -17.95
C CYS A 50 -6.33 2.73 -18.76
N LEU A 51 -6.01 3.83 -19.43
CA LEU A 51 -4.83 3.93 -20.27
C LEU A 51 -3.55 3.89 -19.44
N GLN A 52 -3.49 4.65 -18.34
CA GLN A 52 -2.34 4.65 -17.42
C GLN A 52 -2.10 3.28 -16.81
N ARG A 53 -3.18 2.56 -16.44
CA ARG A 53 -3.06 1.20 -15.94
C ARG A 53 -2.57 0.21 -16.99
N TRP A 54 -3.00 0.36 -18.24
CA TRP A 54 -2.46 -0.45 -19.33
C TRP A 54 -0.97 -0.19 -19.52
N MET A 55 -0.60 1.08 -19.55
CA MET A 55 0.77 1.56 -19.69
C MET A 55 1.71 1.01 -18.61
N SER A 56 1.24 0.89 -17.36
CA SER A 56 2.03 0.30 -16.27
C SER A 56 2.19 -1.22 -16.32
N ILE A 57 1.34 -1.93 -17.07
CA ILE A 57 1.45 -3.39 -17.27
C ILE A 57 2.37 -3.69 -18.47
N CYS A 58 2.31 -2.87 -19.52
CA CYS A 58 3.00 -3.10 -20.79
C CYS A 58 4.25 -2.20 -20.99
N ASN A 59 4.78 -1.59 -19.92
CA ASN A 59 5.97 -0.71 -19.96
C ASN A 59 5.93 0.37 -21.07
N ASN A 60 4.76 0.91 -21.39
CA ASN A 60 4.55 1.88 -22.49
C ASN A 60 4.95 1.38 -23.90
N GLU A 61 5.11 0.08 -24.12
CA GLU A 61 5.58 -0.45 -25.40
C GLU A 61 4.51 -0.43 -26.49
N THR A 62 3.24 -0.59 -26.09
CA THR A 62 2.12 -0.68 -27.04
C THR A 62 0.86 0.03 -26.55
N CYS A 63 0.17 0.67 -27.50
CA CYS A 63 -1.19 1.15 -27.30
C CYS A 63 -2.11 -0.04 -26.94
N PRO A 64 -3.19 0.14 -26.16
CA PRO A 64 -4.16 -0.93 -25.88
C PRO A 64 -4.81 -1.53 -27.13
N SER A 65 -4.73 -0.85 -28.28
CA SER A 65 -5.14 -1.37 -29.60
C SER A 65 -3.95 -1.88 -30.43
N HIS A 66 -2.82 -2.19 -29.80
CA HIS A 66 -1.62 -2.77 -30.40
C HIS A 66 -0.94 -1.95 -31.51
N CYS A 67 -0.99 -0.63 -31.40
CA CYS A 67 -0.22 0.25 -32.31
C CYS A 67 1.27 0.18 -31.97
N LYS A 68 2.12 -0.07 -32.98
CA LYS A 68 3.58 -0.16 -32.84
C LYS A 68 4.26 1.18 -32.56
N GLN A 69 3.74 2.25 -33.16
CA GLN A 69 4.14 3.63 -32.89
C GLN A 69 2.88 4.37 -32.50
N TYR A 70 2.85 4.93 -31.30
CA TYR A 70 1.67 5.63 -30.80
C TYR A 70 2.04 6.82 -29.96
N LYS A 71 1.18 7.84 -30.03
CA LYS A 71 1.19 9.00 -29.15
C LYS A 71 -0.21 9.15 -28.56
N ILE A 72 -0.26 9.46 -27.28
CA ILE A 72 -1.51 9.74 -26.57
C ILE A 72 -1.70 11.26 -26.52
N ARG A 73 -2.89 11.71 -26.88
CA ARG A 73 -3.26 13.12 -26.87
C ARG A 73 -4.65 13.33 -26.27
N LYS A 74 -5.00 14.59 -26.01
CA LYS A 74 -6.38 14.97 -25.73
C LYS A 74 -7.25 14.62 -26.96
N PRO A 75 -8.49 14.13 -26.76
CA PRO A 75 -9.36 13.81 -27.87
C PRO A 75 -9.67 15.00 -28.74
N HIS A 76 -10.01 14.73 -30.00
CA HIS A 76 -10.50 15.75 -30.92
C HIS A 76 -11.73 16.49 -30.34
N GLN A 77 -11.84 17.80 -30.61
CA GLN A 77 -12.89 18.65 -30.04
C GLN A 77 -14.30 18.12 -30.29
N ILE A 78 -14.54 17.49 -31.45
CA ILE A 78 -15.82 16.87 -31.80
C ILE A 78 -16.22 15.79 -30.79
N VAL A 79 -15.27 14.96 -30.34
CA VAL A 79 -15.54 13.92 -29.33
C VAL A 79 -15.87 14.57 -27.99
N THR A 80 -15.07 15.56 -27.57
CA THR A 80 -15.30 16.28 -26.31
C THR A 80 -16.68 16.95 -26.30
N ASN A 81 -17.05 17.59 -27.42
CA ASN A 81 -18.38 18.18 -27.59
C ASN A 81 -19.48 17.11 -27.52
N ALA A 82 -19.30 15.96 -28.19
CA ALA A 82 -20.27 14.87 -28.16
C ALA A 82 -20.50 14.33 -26.74
N ILE A 83 -19.44 14.19 -25.94
CA ILE A 83 -19.55 13.79 -24.52
C ILE A 83 -20.29 14.87 -23.73
N ASN A 84 -19.94 16.14 -23.93
CA ASN A 84 -20.52 17.26 -23.20
C ASN A 84 -22.02 17.44 -23.47
N GLN A 85 -22.52 17.04 -24.65
CA GLN A 85 -23.94 17.11 -25.01
C GLN A 85 -24.79 15.96 -24.43
N LEU A 86 -24.18 14.92 -23.82
CA LEU A 86 -24.95 13.82 -23.23
C LEU A 86 -25.83 14.32 -22.08
N LEU A 87 -27.08 13.84 -22.05
CA LEU A 87 -28.02 14.15 -20.97
C LEU A 87 -27.77 13.24 -19.76
N VAL A 88 -27.59 13.89 -18.61
CA VAL A 88 -27.34 13.27 -17.31
C VAL A 88 -28.33 13.75 -16.26
N ARG A 89 -28.55 12.92 -15.25
CA ARG A 89 -29.32 13.17 -14.03
C ARG A 89 -28.36 13.43 -12.88
N CYS A 90 -28.77 14.30 -11.97
CA CYS A 90 -28.05 14.44 -10.71
C CYS A 90 -28.00 13.11 -9.95
N GLY A 91 -26.86 12.82 -9.29
CA GLY A 91 -26.70 11.62 -8.45
C GLY A 91 -27.47 11.67 -7.12
N ASN A 92 -27.98 12.84 -6.77
CA ASN A 92 -28.66 13.05 -5.51
C ASN A 92 -30.10 12.51 -5.56
N LYS A 93 -30.49 11.71 -4.56
CA LYS A 93 -31.81 11.06 -4.49
C LYS A 93 -32.96 12.05 -4.56
N ASP A 94 -32.78 13.25 -4.02
CA ASP A 94 -33.82 14.27 -3.95
C ASP A 94 -33.75 15.33 -5.06
N CYS A 95 -32.86 15.10 -6.05
CA CYS A 95 -32.70 15.96 -7.22
C CYS A 95 -33.07 15.21 -8.50
N SER A 96 -34.15 15.63 -9.15
CA SER A 96 -34.63 15.03 -10.41
C SER A 96 -34.21 15.83 -11.66
N GLU A 97 -33.31 16.80 -11.50
CA GLU A 97 -32.88 17.64 -12.63
C GLU A 97 -32.08 16.83 -13.66
N GLN A 98 -32.37 17.13 -14.93
CA GLN A 98 -31.63 16.63 -16.09
C GLN A 98 -30.88 17.78 -16.72
N MET A 99 -29.63 17.54 -17.11
CA MET A 99 -28.77 18.56 -17.69
C MET A 99 -27.75 17.93 -18.64
N LYS A 100 -27.07 18.77 -19.41
CA LYS A 100 -25.90 18.36 -20.20
C LYS A 100 -24.75 17.99 -19.28
N MET A 101 -23.93 17.02 -19.68
CA MET A 101 -22.76 16.55 -18.93
C MET A 101 -21.82 17.69 -18.51
N GLU A 102 -21.63 18.70 -19.38
CA GLU A 102 -20.81 19.89 -19.08
C GLU A 102 -21.30 20.71 -17.89
N ASN A 103 -22.59 20.66 -17.58
CA ASN A 103 -23.21 21.42 -16.49
C ASN A 103 -23.29 20.63 -15.18
N LEU A 104 -23.01 19.32 -15.20
CA LEU A 104 -23.17 18.44 -14.03
C LEU A 104 -22.28 18.87 -12.87
N GLU A 105 -21.02 19.26 -13.14
CA GLU A 105 -20.09 19.68 -12.10
C GLU A 105 -20.56 20.97 -11.41
N ASN A 106 -21.00 21.95 -12.21
CA ASN A 106 -21.53 23.21 -11.69
C ASN A 106 -22.81 23.01 -10.89
N HIS A 107 -23.74 22.17 -11.39
CA HIS A 107 -24.95 21.81 -10.65
C HIS A 107 -24.61 21.12 -9.32
N THR A 108 -23.67 20.18 -9.31
CA THR A 108 -23.31 19.42 -8.10
C THR A 108 -22.82 20.35 -6.98
N LYS A 109 -22.13 21.44 -7.32
CA LYS A 109 -21.65 22.46 -6.36
C LYS A 109 -22.78 23.25 -5.70
N ILE A 110 -23.90 23.47 -6.39
CA ILE A 110 -25.02 24.30 -5.92
C ILE A 110 -26.24 23.47 -5.49
N CYS A 111 -26.24 22.16 -5.71
CA CYS A 111 -27.37 21.28 -5.39
C CYS A 111 -27.56 21.20 -3.86
N GLN A 112 -28.45 22.04 -3.34
CA GLN A 112 -28.67 22.28 -1.89
C GLN A 112 -29.19 21.08 -1.09
N LYS A 113 -29.46 19.94 -1.73
CA LYS A 113 -29.87 18.70 -1.05
C LYS A 113 -28.73 17.69 -0.93
N ALA A 114 -27.48 18.11 -1.13
CA ALA A 114 -26.34 17.22 -0.95
C ALA A 114 -26.26 16.80 0.52
N ASP A 115 -26.69 15.58 0.81
CA ASP A 115 -26.26 14.89 2.01
C ASP A 115 -24.73 15.00 2.03
N ARG A 116 -24.17 15.63 3.07
CA ARG A 116 -22.73 16.01 3.15
C ARG A 116 -21.79 14.80 3.13
N SER A 117 -22.34 13.59 2.99
CA SER A 117 -21.67 12.32 2.78
C SER A 117 -21.16 12.11 1.34
N THR A 118 -21.58 12.91 0.36
CA THR A 118 -21.15 12.77 -1.05
C THR A 118 -20.68 14.10 -1.65
N ASN A 119 -19.46 14.53 -1.31
CA ASN A 119 -18.66 15.35 -2.23
C ASN A 119 -18.17 14.42 -3.35
N ILE A 120 -19.02 14.20 -4.37
CA ILE A 120 -18.91 13.16 -5.40
C ILE A 120 -17.64 13.29 -6.26
N PHE A 121 -17.00 14.47 -6.30
CA PHE A 121 -15.83 14.69 -7.15
C PHE A 121 -14.58 15.25 -6.43
N GLU A 122 -14.69 15.73 -5.19
CA GLU A 122 -13.61 16.53 -4.57
C GLU A 122 -12.79 15.80 -3.49
N LYS A 123 -13.20 14.62 -2.99
CA LYS A 123 -12.47 14.03 -1.84
C LYS A 123 -11.10 13.41 -2.15
N LYS A 124 -10.58 13.45 -3.40
CA LYS A 124 -9.21 12.99 -3.73
C LYS A 124 -8.46 13.69 -4.88
N GLN A 125 -8.81 14.91 -5.32
CA GLN A 125 -8.10 15.64 -6.40
C GLN A 125 -8.25 17.15 -6.10
N ASP A 126 -7.26 18.04 -6.20
CA ASP A 126 -6.31 18.28 -7.28
C ASP A 126 -4.96 18.84 -6.76
N THR A 127 -3.85 18.19 -7.10
CA THR A 127 -2.61 18.93 -7.37
C THR A 127 -2.56 19.22 -8.87
N LYS A 128 -2.14 20.43 -9.23
CA LYS A 128 -2.19 21.03 -10.58
C LYS A 128 -1.52 20.21 -11.70
N ASP A 129 -0.80 19.13 -11.37
CA ASP A 129 -0.01 18.34 -12.31
C ASP A 129 -0.61 16.96 -12.63
N GLY A 130 -1.79 16.61 -12.10
CA GLY A 130 -2.51 15.38 -12.49
C GLY A 130 -1.79 14.06 -12.15
N LEU A 131 -0.70 14.12 -11.38
CA LEU A 131 -0.03 12.97 -10.79
C LEU A 131 -0.61 12.74 -9.39
N PHE A 132 -1.33 11.64 -9.23
CA PHE A 132 -1.71 11.12 -7.92
C PHE A 132 -0.44 10.65 -7.24
N ASP A 133 0.15 11.50 -6.40
CA ASP A 133 1.24 11.10 -5.53
C ASP A 133 0.65 10.41 -4.29
N ASP A 134 1.03 9.16 -4.06
CA ASP A 134 0.78 8.42 -2.82
C ASP A 134 2.13 8.04 -2.18
N TYR A 135 2.12 7.55 -0.94
CA TYR A 135 3.34 7.11 -0.25
C TYR A 135 3.35 5.59 -0.16
N CYS A 136 4.45 4.89 -0.56
CA CYS A 136 4.53 3.43 -0.37
C CYS A 136 4.51 3.20 1.14
N GLN A 137 3.45 2.59 1.66
CA GLN A 137 3.32 2.35 3.11
C GLN A 137 4.46 1.49 3.68
N LYS A 138 5.21 0.77 2.82
CA LYS A 138 6.37 -0.04 3.24
C LYS A 138 7.68 0.75 3.34
N CYS A 139 7.95 1.72 2.46
CA CYS A 139 9.23 2.45 2.43
C CYS A 139 9.08 3.98 2.60
N ASN A 140 7.85 4.44 2.80
CA ASN A 140 7.42 5.83 2.90
C ASN A 140 7.94 6.74 1.78
N THR A 141 8.23 6.18 0.60
CA THR A 141 8.70 6.94 -0.56
C THR A 141 7.49 7.43 -1.32
N LYS A 142 7.49 8.72 -1.64
CA LYS A 142 6.49 9.36 -2.49
C LYS A 142 6.57 8.76 -3.90
N TYR A 143 5.49 8.19 -4.39
CA TYR A 143 5.42 7.59 -5.72
C TYR A 143 4.13 8.01 -6.42
N SER A 144 4.24 8.19 -7.73
CA SER A 144 3.09 8.35 -8.60
C SER A 144 2.33 7.02 -8.66
N TYR A 145 1.01 7.05 -8.45
CA TYR A 145 0.10 5.89 -8.58
C TYR A 145 0.23 5.14 -9.93
N PHE A 146 0.89 5.76 -10.91
CA PHE A 146 1.07 5.28 -12.27
C PHE A 146 2.34 4.46 -12.48
N CYS A 147 3.23 4.41 -11.49
CA CYS A 147 4.41 3.55 -11.50
C CYS A 147 4.13 2.38 -10.55
N GLN A 148 4.30 1.12 -10.97
CA GLN A 148 4.46 0.05 -10.00
C GLN A 148 5.67 0.41 -9.17
N HIS A 149 5.44 0.89 -7.95
CA HIS A 149 6.51 1.32 -7.10
C HIS A 149 7.28 0.08 -6.62
N ASP A 150 8.49 -0.05 -7.12
CA ASP A 150 9.42 -1.06 -6.69
C ASP A 150 10.05 -0.59 -5.36
N CYS A 151 9.40 -0.94 -4.23
CA CYS A 151 9.91 -0.54 -2.93
C CYS A 151 11.34 -1.11 -2.71
N ILE A 152 11.79 -2.16 -3.44
CA ILE A 152 13.19 -2.66 -3.36
C ILE A 152 14.14 -1.67 -4.03
N LYS A 153 13.86 -1.24 -5.27
CA LYS A 153 14.72 -0.28 -5.97
C LYS A 153 14.89 1.02 -5.19
N SER A 154 13.80 1.58 -4.67
CA SER A 154 13.86 2.79 -3.84
C SER A 154 14.58 2.58 -2.51
N LEU A 155 14.52 1.37 -1.94
CA LEU A 155 15.28 1.04 -0.74
C LEU A 155 16.78 0.96 -1.06
N VAL A 156 17.16 0.32 -2.17
CA VAL A 156 18.54 0.21 -2.64
C VAL A 156 19.13 1.60 -2.88
N GLU A 157 18.40 2.51 -3.52
CA GLU A 157 18.84 3.90 -3.74
C GLU A 157 19.08 4.63 -2.40
N LYS A 158 18.16 4.47 -1.43
CA LYS A 158 18.34 5.04 -0.07
C LYS A 158 19.56 4.45 0.65
N ILE A 159 19.80 3.15 0.55
CA ILE A 159 20.97 2.49 1.14
C ILE A 159 22.25 3.05 0.52
N GLN A 160 22.31 3.20 -0.80
CA GLN A 160 23.46 3.78 -1.49
C GLN A 160 23.71 5.24 -1.09
N ASP A 161 22.67 6.03 -0.90
CA ASP A 161 22.81 7.40 -0.41
C ASP A 161 23.26 7.45 1.07
N MET A 162 22.75 6.54 1.90
CA MET A 162 23.25 6.37 3.27
C MET A 162 24.73 5.97 3.31
N GLU A 163 25.17 5.06 2.45
CA GLU A 163 26.57 4.65 2.34
C GLU A 163 27.47 5.84 1.94
N LYS A 164 27.06 6.65 0.97
CA LYS A 164 27.80 7.86 0.58
C LYS A 164 27.91 8.85 1.73
N ASN A 165 26.82 9.08 2.45
CA ASN A 165 26.80 9.97 3.62
C ASN A 165 27.71 9.45 4.73
N PHE A 166 27.71 8.13 4.97
CA PHE A 166 28.59 7.50 5.94
C PHE A 166 30.07 7.64 5.57
N GLN A 167 30.43 7.46 4.30
CA GLN A 167 31.81 7.69 3.82
C GLN A 167 32.24 9.15 3.98
N LEU A 168 31.34 10.10 3.71
CA LEU A 168 31.58 11.53 3.93
C LEU A 168 31.83 11.84 5.42
N PHE A 169 31.00 11.27 6.30
CA PHE A 169 31.17 11.41 7.73
C PHE A 169 32.52 10.84 8.21
N GLN A 170 32.87 9.61 7.79
CA GLN A 170 34.17 9.03 8.12
C GLN A 170 35.35 9.91 7.71
N LYS A 171 35.32 10.49 6.50
CA LYS A 171 36.37 11.39 6.02
C LYS A 171 36.50 12.64 6.90
N GLN A 172 35.38 13.21 7.35
CA GLN A 172 35.39 14.35 8.27
C GLN A 172 35.96 13.95 9.63
N THR A 173 35.56 12.80 10.20
CA THR A 173 36.06 12.32 11.48
C THR A 173 37.58 12.09 11.44
N ILE A 174 38.08 11.45 10.38
CA ILE A 174 39.52 11.22 10.19
C ILE A 174 40.28 12.55 10.13
N LYS A 175 39.75 13.54 9.41
CA LYS A 175 40.34 14.88 9.34
C LYS A 175 40.40 15.54 10.73
N THR A 176 39.31 15.50 11.49
CA THR A 176 39.27 16.08 12.84
C THR A 176 40.26 15.39 13.78
N ILE A 177 40.36 14.06 13.72
CA ILE A 177 41.35 13.31 14.52
C ILE A 177 42.77 13.74 14.14
N SER A 178 43.08 13.87 12.85
CA SER A 178 44.37 14.35 12.37
C SER A 178 44.69 15.75 12.91
N ASP A 179 43.75 16.69 12.81
CA ASP A 179 43.90 18.07 13.29
C ASP A 179 44.15 18.12 14.82
N LEU A 180 43.52 17.23 15.59
CA LEU A 180 43.73 17.12 17.03
C LEU A 180 45.09 16.54 17.37
N LEU A 181 45.51 15.48 16.68
CA LEU A 181 46.82 14.86 16.89
C LEU A 181 47.97 15.84 16.61
N GLU A 182 47.82 16.74 15.63
CA GLU A 182 48.80 17.81 15.38
C GLU A 182 48.87 18.86 16.50
N ARG A 183 47.77 19.07 17.24
CA ARG A 183 47.69 20.05 18.34
C ARG A 183 48.17 19.51 19.68
N VAL A 184 48.06 18.20 19.93
CA VAL A 184 48.48 17.56 21.19
C VAL A 184 49.92 17.94 21.59
N PRO A 185 50.94 17.89 20.71
CA PRO A 185 52.31 18.28 21.06
C PRO A 185 52.46 19.77 21.42
N GLN A 186 51.58 20.64 20.93
CA GLN A 186 51.60 22.07 21.24
C GLN A 186 51.06 22.33 22.64
N CYS A 187 49.98 21.64 23.02
CA CYS A 187 49.43 21.70 24.38
C CYS A 187 50.39 21.11 25.41
N GLU A 188 51.08 20.00 25.11
CA GLU A 188 52.08 19.41 26.00
C GLU A 188 53.26 20.37 26.27
N LYS A 189 53.70 21.13 25.25
CA LYS A 189 54.73 22.17 25.41
C LYS A 189 54.24 23.34 26.29
N GLN A 190 52.99 23.76 26.13
CA GLN A 190 52.41 24.81 26.97
C GLN A 190 52.25 24.39 28.43
N GLN A 191 51.87 23.13 28.70
CA GLN A 191 51.78 22.59 30.06
C GLN A 191 53.15 22.50 30.75
N LYS A 192 54.22 22.11 30.03
CA LYS A 192 55.58 22.12 30.58
C LYS A 192 56.03 23.53 30.99
N ASN A 193 55.71 24.55 30.17
CA ASN A 193 56.03 25.94 30.50
C ASN A 193 55.23 26.49 31.71
N LEU A 194 54.05 25.95 32.01
CA LEU A 194 53.25 26.30 33.19
C LEU A 194 53.67 25.52 34.45
N GLY A 195 54.17 24.29 34.30
CA GLY A 195 54.69 23.46 35.39
C GLY A 195 55.96 24.03 36.04
N ASP A 196 56.77 24.78 35.29
CA ASP A 196 57.98 25.43 35.81
C ASP A 196 57.68 26.68 36.66
N GLN A 197 56.43 27.16 36.71
CA GLN A 197 56.01 28.29 37.56
C GLN A 197 55.27 27.89 38.84
N GLN A 198 55.05 26.59 39.11
CA GLN A 198 54.35 26.12 40.32
C GLN A 198 55.22 25.27 41.26
N ASN A 199 56.48 25.68 41.47
CA ASN A 199 57.32 25.15 42.54
C ASN A 199 57.42 26.12 43.72
N TYR A 200 56.29 26.63 44.23
CA TYR A 200 56.19 27.26 45.57
C TYR A 200 54.74 27.23 46.05
N ASN A 201 54.31 26.10 46.61
CA ASN A 201 53.50 25.99 47.83
C ASN A 201 52.99 24.56 47.99
N LYS A 202 53.69 23.79 48.83
CA LYS A 202 53.12 22.59 49.44
C LYS A 202 52.14 23.02 50.52
N GLN A 203 50.85 22.87 50.28
CA GLN A 203 49.85 22.83 51.34
C GLN A 203 49.38 21.38 51.54
N PRO A 204 49.15 20.93 52.79
CA PRO A 204 48.70 19.58 53.08
C PRO A 204 47.21 19.45 52.78
N TYR A 205 46.85 18.48 51.94
CA TYR A 205 45.46 18.11 51.66
C TYR A 205 44.83 17.44 52.88
N LEU A 206 43.79 18.08 53.43
CA LEU A 206 42.78 17.44 54.27
C LEU A 206 41.87 16.57 53.39
N GLY A 207 41.53 15.40 53.91
CA GLY A 207 40.80 14.35 53.21
C GLY A 207 39.43 14.79 52.70
N ASN A 208 39.09 14.31 51.50
CA ASN A 208 37.78 14.46 50.89
C ASN A 208 36.87 13.31 51.33
N PRO A 209 35.76 13.55 52.04
CA PRO A 209 34.89 12.51 52.59
C PRO A 209 33.64 12.28 51.73
N TYR A 210 33.78 12.22 50.40
CA TYR A 210 32.68 11.83 49.51
C TYR A 210 33.14 10.71 48.59
N LYS A 211 33.21 9.52 49.19
CA LYS A 211 33.07 8.26 48.47
C LYS A 211 31.60 7.91 48.40
N GLU A 212 31.21 7.45 47.21
CA GLU A 212 30.23 6.39 46.96
C GLU A 212 28.81 6.64 47.48
N GLU A 213 27.94 7.10 46.59
CA GLU A 213 26.61 6.48 46.37
C GLU A 213 25.93 7.14 45.15
N GLN A 214 26.17 6.57 43.97
CA GLN A 214 25.22 6.64 42.87
C GLN A 214 24.75 5.22 42.60
N GLN A 215 23.72 4.82 43.35
CA GLN A 215 22.91 3.65 43.02
C GLN A 215 22.13 3.98 41.74
N VAL A 216 22.54 3.35 40.64
CA VAL A 216 21.81 3.33 39.37
C VAL A 216 20.61 2.41 39.56
N LEU A 217 19.44 3.01 39.73
CA LEU A 217 18.13 2.34 39.78
C LEU A 217 17.60 2.24 38.34
N PHE A 218 18.13 1.27 37.58
CA PHE A 218 17.61 0.85 36.27
C PHE A 218 17.80 -0.67 36.12
N GLY A 219 16.95 -1.42 36.81
CA GLY A 219 16.50 -2.78 36.49
C GLY A 219 15.05 -2.80 36.97
N GLU A 220 14.04 -3.22 36.23
CA GLU A 220 13.91 -4.46 35.46
C GLU A 220 12.84 -4.24 34.37
N GLU A 221 13.19 -3.78 33.15
CA GLU A 221 12.24 -3.80 32.00
C GLU A 221 12.89 -4.21 30.66
N GLU A 222 14.17 -4.63 30.66
CA GLU A 222 14.89 -4.98 29.42
C GLU A 222 14.89 -6.47 29.05
N GLU A 223 14.25 -7.35 29.82
CA GLU A 223 14.32 -8.80 29.57
C GLU A 223 13.23 -9.40 28.64
N GLN A 224 12.36 -8.59 28.02
CA GLN A 224 11.27 -9.10 27.17
C GLN A 224 11.28 -8.70 25.69
N MET A 225 12.40 -8.21 25.14
CA MET A 225 12.59 -8.16 23.69
C MET A 225 13.89 -8.82 23.26
N LYS A 226 13.91 -10.15 23.28
CA LYS A 226 14.85 -10.87 22.42
C LYS A 226 14.45 -10.61 20.97
N LEU A 227 15.26 -9.79 20.30
CA LEU A 227 15.22 -9.56 18.86
C LEU A 227 15.24 -10.91 18.16
N TYR A 228 14.15 -11.19 17.44
CA TYR A 228 13.99 -12.36 16.59
C TYR A 228 15.05 -12.29 15.47
N ASP A 229 16.01 -13.20 15.48
CA ASP A 229 17.01 -13.35 14.43
C ASP A 229 16.35 -13.97 13.19
N PRO A 230 16.13 -13.22 12.08
CA PRO A 230 15.46 -13.73 10.89
C PRO A 230 16.29 -14.79 10.15
N SER A 231 17.57 -14.96 10.50
CA SER A 231 18.48 -15.91 9.83
C SER A 231 18.34 -17.35 10.33
N GLN A 232 17.57 -17.58 11.42
CA GLN A 232 17.30 -18.92 11.97
C GLN A 232 15.98 -19.55 11.51
N VAL A 233 15.30 -19.01 10.49
CA VAL A 233 14.18 -19.72 9.82
C VAL A 233 14.74 -20.83 8.93
N GLN A 234 15.37 -21.83 9.56
CA GLN A 234 15.81 -23.05 8.89
C GLN A 234 14.70 -24.09 8.99
N GLN A 235 14.30 -24.57 7.81
CA GLN A 235 13.36 -25.66 7.53
C GLN A 235 11.90 -25.29 7.83
N GLN A 236 11.23 -24.74 6.81
CA GLN A 236 9.77 -24.69 6.75
C GLN A 236 9.24 -26.11 6.96
N GLU A 237 8.71 -26.38 8.16
CA GLU A 237 7.89 -27.55 8.40
C GLU A 237 6.81 -27.61 7.31
N HIS A 238 6.54 -28.82 6.85
CA HIS A 238 5.77 -29.09 5.65
C HIS A 238 4.31 -28.68 5.87
N PHE A 239 3.95 -27.41 5.62
CA PHE A 239 2.57 -26.94 5.72
C PHE A 239 1.68 -27.77 4.80
N ASP A 240 0.53 -28.23 5.30
CA ASP A 240 -0.48 -28.91 4.50
C ASP A 240 -1.13 -27.92 3.53
N ILE A 241 -0.52 -27.79 2.35
CA ILE A 241 -1.01 -26.90 1.30
C ILE A 241 -2.34 -27.44 0.77
N PRO A 242 -3.43 -26.64 0.78
CA PRO A 242 -4.71 -27.07 0.24
C PRO A 242 -4.59 -27.55 -1.20
N LEU A 243 -5.34 -28.60 -1.55
CA LEU A 243 -5.34 -29.17 -2.89
C LEU A 243 -6.62 -28.80 -3.65
N CYS A 244 -6.48 -28.66 -4.97
CA CYS A 244 -7.61 -28.54 -5.90
C CYS A 244 -8.30 -29.91 -6.09
N GLU A 245 -9.41 -29.96 -6.85
CA GLU A 245 -10.13 -31.22 -7.12
C GLU A 245 -9.29 -32.27 -7.89
N LEU A 246 -8.19 -31.86 -8.54
CA LEU A 246 -7.24 -32.74 -9.24
C LEU A 246 -5.93 -32.95 -8.44
N ASN A 247 -5.95 -32.77 -7.11
CA ASN A 247 -4.79 -32.94 -6.22
C ASN A 247 -3.56 -32.04 -6.49
N HIS A 248 -3.68 -31.00 -7.30
CA HIS A 248 -2.62 -30.00 -7.43
C HIS A 248 -2.64 -29.02 -6.25
N LYS A 249 -1.44 -28.58 -5.83
CA LYS A 249 -1.24 -27.58 -4.77
C LYS A 249 -1.88 -26.24 -5.12
N LEU A 250 -2.62 -25.67 -4.19
CA LEU A 250 -3.21 -24.34 -4.30
C LEU A 250 -2.26 -23.28 -3.74
N LYS A 251 -2.18 -22.15 -4.44
CA LYS A 251 -1.40 -20.99 -4.02
C LYS A 251 -2.33 -19.92 -3.45
N TRP A 252 -1.96 -19.38 -2.30
CA TRP A 252 -2.65 -18.22 -1.73
C TRP A 252 -2.39 -16.98 -2.59
N ILE A 253 -3.44 -16.21 -2.87
CA ILE A 253 -3.39 -14.96 -3.62
C ILE A 253 -4.15 -13.87 -2.89
N TYR A 254 -3.76 -12.63 -3.16
CA TYR A 254 -4.55 -11.45 -2.80
C TYR A 254 -5.97 -11.54 -3.38
N PRO A 255 -6.96 -10.95 -2.70
CA PRO A 255 -8.35 -11.07 -3.11
C PRO A 255 -8.53 -10.37 -4.45
N GLN A 256 -9.15 -11.08 -5.39
CA GLN A 256 -9.44 -10.54 -6.71
C GLN A 256 -10.94 -10.46 -6.91
N ASN A 257 -11.44 -9.23 -7.05
CA ASN A 257 -12.83 -8.99 -7.44
C ASN A 257 -13.08 -9.54 -8.85
N GLN A 258 -14.31 -9.99 -9.11
CA GLN A 258 -14.76 -10.50 -10.42
C GLN A 258 -14.18 -11.86 -10.84
N ILE A 259 -13.55 -12.59 -9.92
CA ILE A 259 -13.19 -14.00 -10.15
C ILE A 259 -14.25 -14.87 -9.49
N THR A 260 -14.78 -15.83 -10.24
CA THR A 260 -15.72 -16.82 -9.71
C THR A 260 -14.96 -17.98 -9.08
N CYS A 261 -15.42 -18.41 -7.91
CA CYS A 261 -14.95 -19.66 -7.34
C CYS A 261 -15.34 -20.84 -8.24
N SER A 262 -14.38 -21.67 -8.64
CA SER A 262 -14.61 -22.84 -9.49
C SER A 262 -15.53 -23.88 -8.85
N ARG A 263 -15.62 -23.92 -7.50
CA ARG A 263 -16.50 -24.84 -6.77
C ARG A 263 -17.92 -24.27 -6.58
N CYS A 264 -18.09 -23.15 -5.89
CA CYS A 264 -19.43 -22.61 -5.60
C CYS A 264 -20.00 -21.66 -6.67
N LYS A 265 -19.21 -21.28 -7.68
CA LYS A 265 -19.57 -20.38 -8.78
C LYS A 265 -19.95 -18.94 -8.38
N LEU A 266 -19.81 -18.59 -7.10
CA LEU A 266 -20.06 -17.24 -6.60
C LEU A 266 -18.90 -16.30 -6.93
N SER A 267 -19.22 -15.09 -7.43
CA SER A 267 -18.27 -14.04 -7.84
C SER A 267 -18.06 -12.93 -6.80
N ASP A 268 -18.90 -12.90 -5.77
CA ASP A 268 -18.97 -11.91 -4.71
C ASP A 268 -18.08 -12.26 -3.49
N ILE A 269 -17.55 -13.48 -3.44
CA ILE A 269 -16.70 -13.96 -2.35
C ILE A 269 -15.23 -13.80 -2.74
N SER A 270 -14.42 -13.29 -1.82
CA SER A 270 -12.96 -13.20 -1.91
C SER A 270 -12.35 -14.57 -2.29
N VAL A 271 -12.04 -14.71 -3.57
CA VAL A 271 -11.16 -15.79 -4.05
C VAL A 271 -9.77 -15.54 -3.48
N ARG A 272 -9.23 -16.54 -2.79
CA ARG A 272 -7.88 -16.50 -2.19
C ARG A 272 -6.97 -17.61 -2.65
N TYR A 273 -7.49 -18.62 -3.34
CA TYR A 273 -6.70 -19.74 -3.80
C TYR A 273 -6.76 -19.85 -5.31
N ILE A 274 -5.61 -20.10 -5.93
CA ILE A 274 -5.50 -20.45 -7.34
C ILE A 274 -4.73 -21.75 -7.50
N CYS A 275 -5.24 -22.62 -8.37
CA CYS A 275 -4.46 -23.72 -8.93
C CYS A 275 -3.83 -23.24 -10.23
N GLU A 276 -2.52 -23.02 -10.24
CA GLU A 276 -1.82 -22.54 -11.45
C GLU A 276 -1.87 -23.58 -12.59
N GLN A 277 -1.95 -24.88 -12.26
CA GLN A 277 -2.01 -25.97 -13.24
C GLN A 277 -3.40 -26.09 -13.88
N CYS A 278 -4.46 -26.09 -13.08
CA CYS A 278 -5.85 -26.19 -13.59
C CYS A 278 -6.42 -24.85 -14.05
N ARG A 279 -5.78 -23.72 -13.68
CA ARG A 279 -6.33 -22.36 -13.80
C ARG A 279 -7.70 -22.20 -13.14
N THR A 280 -7.94 -22.95 -12.07
CA THR A 280 -9.17 -22.87 -11.25
C THR A 280 -8.92 -22.07 -9.99
N CYS A 281 -9.94 -21.37 -9.52
CA CYS A 281 -9.88 -20.48 -8.37
C CYS A 281 -10.83 -20.94 -7.27
N TYR A 282 -10.47 -20.73 -6.00
CA TYR A 282 -11.32 -21.13 -4.86
C TYR A 282 -11.45 -19.98 -3.87
N CYS A 283 -12.68 -19.75 -3.42
CA CYS A 283 -12.97 -18.83 -2.32
C CYS A 283 -12.73 -19.49 -0.97
N GLN A 284 -12.60 -18.66 0.06
CA GLN A 284 -12.30 -19.10 1.44
C GLN A 284 -13.36 -20.03 2.02
N LYS A 285 -14.63 -19.89 1.60
CA LYS A 285 -15.69 -20.82 2.00
C LYS A 285 -15.47 -22.23 1.45
N CYS A 286 -14.98 -22.33 0.21
CA CYS A 286 -14.77 -23.61 -0.47
C CYS A 286 -13.44 -24.29 -0.13
N ARG A 287 -12.45 -23.49 0.29
CA ARG A 287 -11.13 -23.90 0.76
C ARG A 287 -10.70 -22.94 1.87
N LYS A 288 -10.82 -23.38 3.13
CA LYS A 288 -10.49 -22.54 4.30
C LYS A 288 -8.99 -22.24 4.35
N PRO A 289 -8.59 -21.03 4.81
CA PRO A 289 -7.20 -20.73 5.09
C PRO A 289 -6.61 -21.73 6.08
N GLN A 290 -5.44 -22.29 5.76
CA GLN A 290 -4.67 -23.12 6.67
C GLN A 290 -3.81 -22.20 7.54
N ILE A 291 -4.00 -22.26 8.86
CA ILE A 291 -3.34 -21.36 9.81
C ILE A 291 -2.71 -22.23 10.87
N GLN A 292 -1.39 -22.32 10.87
CA GLN A 292 -0.64 -23.18 11.78
C GLN A 292 0.26 -22.30 12.65
N GLN A 293 0.23 -22.54 13.96
CA GLN A 293 1.15 -21.90 14.92
C GLN A 293 1.19 -20.37 14.84
N GLY A 294 0.04 -19.72 14.61
CA GLY A 294 0.00 -18.26 14.47
C GLY A 294 0.53 -17.72 13.14
N LEU A 295 0.78 -18.58 12.15
CA LEU A 295 1.22 -18.20 10.81
C LEU A 295 0.07 -18.28 9.80
N CYS A 296 0.03 -17.34 8.87
CA CYS A 296 -0.90 -17.35 7.74
C CYS A 296 -0.50 -18.44 6.70
N PRO A 297 -1.32 -18.71 5.67
CA PRO A 297 -1.05 -19.75 4.67
C PRO A 297 0.26 -19.60 3.87
N ILE A 298 0.93 -18.44 3.92
CA ILE A 298 2.23 -18.22 3.28
C ILE A 298 3.37 -18.01 4.28
N GLY A 299 3.12 -18.26 5.57
CA GLY A 299 4.14 -18.26 6.61
C GLY A 299 4.39 -16.91 7.32
N HIS A 300 3.58 -15.88 7.10
CA HIS A 300 3.70 -14.64 7.89
C HIS A 300 3.04 -14.78 9.26
N ALA A 301 3.62 -14.13 10.26
CA ALA A 301 3.03 -14.05 11.59
C ALA A 301 1.72 -13.25 11.59
N LEU A 302 0.71 -13.80 12.26
CA LEU A 302 -0.55 -13.11 12.54
C LEU A 302 -0.37 -12.19 13.74
N LEU A 303 -0.74 -10.93 13.57
CA LEU A 303 -0.74 -9.94 14.64
C LEU A 303 -2.05 -10.00 15.41
N PHE A 304 -1.95 -10.20 16.72
CA PHE A 304 -3.11 -10.17 17.61
C PHE A 304 -3.52 -8.73 17.93
N GLN A 305 -4.83 -8.46 17.87
CA GLN A 305 -5.43 -7.21 18.33
C GLN A 305 -6.64 -7.54 19.20
N SER A 306 -6.68 -6.98 20.41
CA SER A 306 -7.75 -7.23 21.40
C SER A 306 -9.12 -6.76 20.92
N ILE A 307 -9.16 -5.74 20.06
CA ILE A 307 -10.37 -5.20 19.45
C ILE A 307 -10.13 -5.07 17.94
N ALA A 308 -10.98 -5.70 17.13
CA ALA A 308 -10.88 -5.59 15.68
C ALA A 308 -11.15 -4.15 15.19
N PRO A 309 -10.49 -3.68 14.12
CA PRO A 309 -10.88 -2.45 13.45
C PRO A 309 -12.31 -2.50 12.89
N GLN A 310 -12.94 -1.35 12.67
CA GLN A 310 -14.28 -1.28 12.07
C GLN A 310 -14.30 -1.98 10.71
N GLN A 311 -15.41 -2.68 10.43
CA GLN A 311 -15.68 -3.37 9.15
C GLN A 311 -14.72 -4.51 8.78
N VAL A 312 -13.99 -5.09 9.73
CA VAL A 312 -13.19 -6.29 9.49
C VAL A 312 -14.07 -7.54 9.56
N TYR A 313 -13.98 -8.39 8.54
CA TYR A 313 -14.70 -9.67 8.46
C TYR A 313 -13.71 -10.83 8.60
N CYS A 314 -14.08 -11.84 9.37
CA CYS A 314 -13.26 -13.03 9.52
C CYS A 314 -13.25 -13.84 8.21
N ASP A 315 -12.09 -14.09 7.64
CA ASP A 315 -11.91 -14.85 6.41
C ASP A 315 -12.25 -16.35 6.55
N SER A 316 -12.43 -16.85 7.77
CA SER A 316 -12.84 -18.25 8.03
C SER A 316 -14.36 -18.40 8.14
N CYS A 317 -15.04 -17.53 8.90
CA CYS A 317 -16.49 -17.62 9.15
C CYS A 317 -17.33 -16.52 8.48
N MET A 318 -16.71 -15.55 7.83
CA MET A 318 -17.32 -14.39 7.15
C MET A 318 -18.14 -13.46 8.05
N ILE A 319 -17.97 -13.53 9.37
CA ILE A 319 -18.66 -12.66 10.32
C ILE A 319 -17.86 -11.37 10.54
N ASN A 320 -18.58 -10.25 10.66
CA ASN A 320 -18.00 -8.97 11.07
C ASN A 320 -17.46 -9.07 12.51
N ILE A 321 -16.14 -9.06 12.66
CA ILE A 321 -15.45 -9.28 13.94
C ILE A 321 -15.71 -8.12 14.90
N TYR A 322 -15.67 -6.88 14.38
CA TYR A 322 -15.91 -5.67 15.17
C TYR A 322 -17.29 -5.67 15.81
N SER A 323 -18.32 -6.08 15.07
CA SER A 323 -19.70 -6.12 15.57
C SER A 323 -19.89 -7.04 16.77
N ARG A 324 -18.96 -7.98 17.00
CA ARG A 324 -18.98 -8.90 18.15
C ARG A 324 -18.10 -8.45 19.31
N GLY A 325 -17.28 -7.42 19.12
CA GLY A 325 -16.22 -7.08 20.08
C GLY A 325 -15.21 -8.21 20.28
N GLU A 326 -15.05 -9.10 19.29
CA GLU A 326 -14.05 -10.17 19.35
C GLU A 326 -12.66 -9.62 18.98
N ALA A 327 -11.62 -10.23 19.57
CA ALA A 327 -10.25 -10.03 19.14
C ALA A 327 -10.01 -10.61 17.73
N VAL A 328 -9.02 -10.07 17.03
CA VAL A 328 -8.65 -10.46 15.66
C VAL A 328 -7.17 -10.82 15.58
N TYR A 329 -6.89 -11.85 14.79
CA TYR A 329 -5.55 -12.21 14.32
C TYR A 329 -5.45 -11.79 12.86
N SER A 330 -4.58 -10.83 12.56
CA SER A 330 -4.48 -10.21 11.24
C SER A 330 -3.09 -10.37 10.65
N ASP A 331 -3.00 -10.82 9.40
CA ASP A 331 -1.84 -10.63 8.54
C ASP A 331 -2.17 -9.54 7.51
N ARG A 332 -1.59 -8.36 7.71
CA ARG A 332 -1.76 -7.20 6.81
C ARG A 332 -1.08 -7.41 5.47
N PHE A 333 -0.07 -8.28 5.38
CA PHE A 333 0.52 -8.65 4.11
C PHE A 333 -0.43 -9.53 3.32
N CYS A 334 -1.04 -10.58 3.88
CA CYS A 334 -1.98 -11.43 3.13
C CYS A 334 -3.38 -10.85 2.95
N ASP A 335 -3.70 -9.76 3.66
CA ASP A 335 -5.07 -9.31 3.85
C ASP A 335 -5.92 -10.47 4.40
N LEU A 336 -5.43 -11.06 5.49
CA LEU A 336 -6.06 -12.17 6.19
C LEU A 336 -6.42 -11.73 7.61
N ASP A 337 -7.71 -11.76 7.96
CA ASP A 337 -8.25 -11.43 9.26
C ASP A 337 -9.06 -12.62 9.80
N ILE A 338 -8.76 -13.06 11.01
CA ILE A 338 -9.37 -14.25 11.62
C ILE A 338 -9.84 -13.90 13.02
N CYS A 339 -11.12 -14.09 13.30
CA CYS A 339 -11.62 -13.86 14.66
C CYS A 339 -11.03 -14.88 15.63
N ASN A 340 -10.90 -14.47 16.90
CA ASN A 340 -10.34 -15.30 17.96
C ASN A 340 -11.01 -16.69 18.03
N SER A 341 -12.33 -16.75 17.91
CA SER A 341 -13.08 -18.02 17.92
C SER A 341 -12.66 -18.97 16.80
N CYS A 342 -12.46 -18.46 15.59
CA CYS A 342 -12.00 -19.26 14.45
C CYS A 342 -10.54 -19.66 14.60
N TYR A 343 -9.70 -18.75 15.09
CA TYR A 343 -8.28 -19.03 15.34
C TYR A 343 -8.10 -20.19 16.31
N LEU A 344 -8.76 -20.14 17.48
CA LEU A 344 -8.70 -21.20 18.49
C LEU A 344 -9.22 -22.54 17.97
N ASN A 345 -10.30 -22.53 17.18
CA ASN A 345 -10.82 -23.76 16.57
C ASN A 345 -9.85 -24.36 15.54
N LEU A 346 -9.17 -23.53 14.74
CA LEU A 346 -8.15 -24.00 13.81
C LEU A 346 -6.95 -24.60 14.56
N GLN A 347 -6.47 -23.95 15.64
CA GLN A 347 -5.38 -24.50 16.45
C GLN A 347 -5.71 -25.88 17.02
N LYS A 348 -6.95 -26.11 17.48
CA LYS A 348 -7.41 -27.42 17.97
C LYS A 348 -7.39 -28.50 16.88
N GLN A 349 -7.67 -28.15 15.63
CA GLN A 349 -7.69 -29.12 14.53
C GLN A 349 -6.30 -29.65 14.16
N TYR A 350 -5.23 -28.89 14.41
CA TYR A 350 -3.85 -29.33 14.14
C TYR A 350 -3.20 -30.06 15.31
N GLN A 351 -3.84 -30.09 16.47
CA GLN A 351 -3.39 -30.86 17.64
C GLN A 351 -3.94 -32.30 17.64
N GLN A 352 -4.83 -32.63 16.70
CA GLN A 352 -5.41 -33.95 16.48
C GLN A 352 -4.80 -34.57 15.23
#